data_AF-A0A8S4P8F9-F1
#
_entry.id   AF-A0A8S4P8F9-F1
#
_cell.length_a   1.000
_cell.length_b   1.000
_cell.length_c   1.000
_cell.angle_alpha   90.00
_cell.angle_beta   90.00
_cell.angle_gamma   90.00
#
_symmetry.space_group_name_H-M   'P 1'
#
loop_
_entity.id
_entity.type
_entity.pdbx_description
1 polymer ?
#
loop_
_entity_poly.entity_id
_entity_poly.type
_entity_poly.pdbx_seq_one_letter_code
_entity_poly.pdbx_strand_id
1 'polypeptide(L)'
;MLLVLGMILVQFMGVRTQEESLITIPAGPIRGTLNSLEEFKYIPQFQGKDLEFRTYLGIPYADPPVGDLRFRPPRALTTTWNETRNATEYGKVCIQNPFIYQSQGGSVDNMSEDCLTLNIWAPGNGSDSQPKAVMVWIHGGGFQFGGTDKTYDGTALGVMGDVIFVSMNYRLNVFGFLSTGNSVVPGNMGLLDQKLALHWVKENIARFGGDPERITIFGESAGATAVTIQAFSPQNKGLFQRVIAQSGSLLASWVFNMEDTVPSIKSMGQQLGCSNDSMVNLVECLRGLDATELYAACKIIY
;
A
#
# COMPACT_ATOMS: atom_id res chain seq x y z
N MET A 1 10.10 -40.65 54.85
CA MET A 1 10.73 -39.41 54.34
C MET A 1 10.74 -39.52 52.82
N LEU A 2 9.70 -38.96 52.16
CA LEU A 2 9.50 -39.08 50.70
C LEU A 2 10.48 -38.16 49.96
N LEU A 3 11.19 -38.71 48.98
CA LEU A 3 11.98 -37.96 48.00
C LEU A 3 11.07 -37.58 46.82
N VAL A 4 10.78 -36.29 46.70
CA VAL A 4 10.08 -35.69 45.56
C VAL A 4 11.09 -35.50 44.43
N LEU A 5 11.01 -36.33 43.38
CA LEU A 5 11.69 -36.08 42.11
C LEU A 5 10.90 -35.02 41.34
N GLY A 6 11.42 -33.79 41.34
CA GLY A 6 10.91 -32.71 40.49
C GLY A 6 11.25 -32.99 39.02
N MET A 7 10.23 -33.29 38.21
CA MET A 7 10.34 -33.22 36.76
C MET A 7 10.47 -31.75 36.34
N ILE A 8 11.67 -31.37 35.90
CA ILE A 8 11.88 -30.10 35.19
C ILE A 8 11.30 -30.29 33.78
N LEU A 9 10.12 -29.73 33.54
CA LEU A 9 9.58 -29.51 32.20
C LEU A 9 10.42 -28.41 31.54
N VAL A 10 11.42 -28.81 30.77
CA VAL A 10 12.09 -27.91 29.82
C VAL A 10 11.08 -27.66 28.71
N GLN A 11 10.35 -26.54 28.78
CA GLN A 11 9.68 -25.98 27.62
C GLN A 11 10.77 -25.60 26.62
N PHE A 12 11.00 -26.45 25.63
CA PHE A 12 11.63 -26.02 24.39
C PHE A 12 10.71 -24.96 23.80
N MET A 13 11.10 -23.68 23.93
CA MET A 13 10.63 -22.63 23.04
C MET A 13 11.17 -23.00 21.67
N GLY A 14 10.42 -23.85 20.95
CA GLY A 14 10.70 -24.13 19.56
C GLY A 14 10.69 -22.79 18.84
N VAL A 15 11.85 -22.39 18.30
CA VAL A 15 11.90 -21.38 17.25
C VAL A 15 10.97 -21.90 16.17
N ARG A 16 9.78 -21.31 16.06
CA ARG A 16 8.82 -21.65 15.01
C ARG A 16 9.47 -21.18 13.72
N THR A 17 10.15 -22.09 13.02
CA THR A 17 10.68 -21.84 11.69
C THR A 17 9.47 -21.57 10.81
N GLN A 18 9.20 -20.29 10.51
CA GLN A 18 8.24 -19.92 9.48
C GLN A 18 8.76 -20.53 8.18
N GLU A 19 7.94 -21.38 7.55
CA GLU A 19 8.31 -21.94 6.25
C GLU A 19 8.41 -20.81 5.23
N GLU A 20 9.47 -20.82 4.44
CA GLU A 20 9.75 -19.75 3.50
C GLU A 20 9.00 -19.97 2.19
N SER A 21 8.52 -18.88 1.59
CA SER A 21 7.98 -18.93 0.23
C SER A 21 8.77 -18.03 -0.70
N LEU A 22 9.44 -18.63 -1.69
CA LEU A 22 10.31 -17.91 -2.63
C LEU A 22 9.59 -17.71 -3.97
N ILE A 23 9.57 -16.46 -4.44
CA ILE A 23 9.07 -16.09 -5.78
C ILE A 23 10.09 -15.18 -6.46
N THR A 24 10.17 -15.23 -7.78
CA THR A 24 10.92 -14.26 -8.57
C THR A 24 9.97 -13.33 -9.33
N ILE A 25 10.05 -12.04 -9.03
CA ILE A 25 9.43 -10.95 -9.79
C ILE A 25 10.48 -10.35 -10.76
N PRO A 26 10.10 -9.49 -11.74
CA PRO A 26 11.04 -8.89 -12.69
C PRO A 26 12.20 -8.15 -12.02
N ALA A 27 11.97 -7.53 -10.87
CA ALA A 27 13.00 -6.84 -10.11
C ALA A 27 13.99 -7.78 -9.39
N GLY A 28 13.63 -9.05 -9.16
CA GLY A 28 14.50 -10.03 -8.50
C GLY A 28 13.75 -11.03 -7.62
N PRO A 29 14.48 -11.95 -6.96
CA PRO A 29 13.90 -12.91 -6.00
C PRO A 29 13.41 -12.23 -4.72
N ILE A 30 12.27 -12.67 -4.20
CA ILE A 30 11.69 -12.23 -2.93
C ILE A 30 11.36 -13.42 -2.04
N ARG A 31 11.53 -13.26 -0.73
CA ARG A 31 11.17 -14.23 0.31
C ARG A 31 9.95 -13.74 1.08
N GLY A 32 8.83 -14.41 0.90
CA GLY A 32 7.65 -14.29 1.76
C GLY A 32 7.60 -15.41 2.79
N THR A 33 6.44 -15.53 3.43
CA THR A 33 6.15 -16.53 4.47
C THR A 33 5.07 -17.48 3.99
N LEU A 34 5.22 -18.78 4.24
CA LEU A 34 4.14 -19.76 4.20
C LEU A 34 3.57 -19.92 5.61
N ASN A 35 2.27 -19.71 5.74
CA ASN A 35 1.52 -19.72 6.99
C ASN A 35 0.43 -20.78 6.94
N SER A 36 -0.04 -21.24 8.09
CA SER A 36 -1.20 -22.12 8.24
C SER A 36 -2.16 -21.59 9.30
N LEU A 37 -3.46 -21.65 9.02
CA LEU A 37 -4.54 -21.33 9.95
C LEU A 37 -5.03 -22.56 10.73
N GLU A 38 -4.13 -23.23 11.46
CA GLU A 38 -4.47 -24.45 12.22
C GLU A 38 -5.64 -24.27 13.20
N GLU A 39 -5.79 -23.08 13.77
CA GLU A 39 -6.89 -22.74 14.69
C GLU A 39 -8.26 -22.73 13.99
N PHE A 40 -8.32 -22.53 12.68
CA PHE A 40 -9.56 -22.52 11.90
C PHE A 40 -9.98 -23.93 11.44
N LYS A 41 -9.14 -24.95 11.64
CA LYS A 41 -9.39 -26.34 11.24
C LYS A 41 -10.62 -26.96 11.91
N TYR A 42 -11.01 -26.44 13.08
CA TYR A 42 -12.16 -26.92 13.86
C TYR A 42 -13.49 -26.24 13.51
N ILE A 43 -13.46 -25.23 12.62
CA ILE A 43 -14.67 -24.52 12.18
C ILE A 43 -15.30 -25.33 11.04
N PRO A 44 -16.56 -25.78 11.15
CA PRO A 44 -17.20 -26.64 10.14
C PRO A 44 -17.16 -26.08 8.72
N GLN A 45 -17.24 -24.75 8.57
CA GLN A 45 -17.18 -24.04 7.29
C GLN A 45 -15.83 -24.19 6.57
N PHE A 46 -14.77 -24.56 7.28
CA PHE A 46 -13.41 -24.70 6.76
C PHE A 46 -12.90 -26.13 6.75
N GLN A 47 -13.75 -27.09 7.11
CA GLN A 47 -13.40 -28.51 7.10
C GLN A 47 -13.08 -28.96 5.67
N GLY A 48 -11.88 -29.52 5.46
CA GLY A 48 -11.42 -30.00 4.16
C GLY A 48 -10.91 -28.92 3.21
N LYS A 49 -10.82 -27.65 3.64
CA LYS A 49 -10.12 -26.61 2.88
C LYS A 49 -8.62 -26.63 3.16
N ASP A 50 -7.84 -26.21 2.17
CA ASP A 50 -6.45 -25.82 2.38
C ASP A 50 -6.43 -24.54 3.22
N LEU A 51 -5.79 -24.62 4.38
CA LEU A 51 -5.66 -23.53 5.35
C LEU A 51 -4.26 -22.92 5.32
N GLU A 52 -3.42 -23.35 4.37
CA GLU A 52 -2.16 -22.73 4.06
C GLU A 52 -2.37 -21.45 3.25
N PHE A 53 -1.50 -20.48 3.45
CA PHE A 53 -1.46 -19.26 2.65
C PHE A 53 -0.08 -18.64 2.69
N ARG A 54 0.28 -17.99 1.59
CA ARG A 54 1.55 -17.29 1.43
C ARG A 54 1.36 -15.80 1.57
N THR A 55 2.26 -15.14 2.28
CA THR A 55 2.27 -13.69 2.45
C THR A 55 3.56 -13.09 1.92
N TYR A 56 3.44 -12.01 1.17
CA TYR A 56 4.57 -11.20 0.71
C TYR A 56 4.25 -9.74 1.03
N LEU A 57 4.98 -9.15 1.96
CA LEU A 57 4.73 -7.85 2.53
C LEU A 57 5.82 -6.85 2.11
N GLY A 58 5.45 -5.58 1.94
CA GLY A 58 6.40 -4.51 1.66
C GLY A 58 7.09 -4.59 0.29
N ILE A 59 6.44 -5.19 -0.73
CA ILE A 59 7.01 -5.30 -2.08
C ILE A 59 6.98 -3.92 -2.74
N PRO A 60 8.12 -3.35 -3.17
CA PRO A 60 8.11 -2.08 -3.91
C PRO A 60 7.52 -2.27 -5.31
N TYR A 61 6.59 -1.41 -5.69
CA TYR A 61 6.01 -1.39 -7.03
C TYR A 61 6.51 -0.20 -7.88
N ALA A 62 7.21 0.76 -7.26
CA ALA A 62 7.70 1.97 -7.89
C ALA A 62 9.08 2.36 -7.32
N ASP A 63 9.80 3.22 -8.04
CA ASP A 63 10.96 3.90 -7.46
C ASP A 63 10.51 4.81 -6.30
N PRO A 64 11.30 4.93 -5.22
CA PRO A 64 10.97 5.78 -4.09
C PRO A 64 10.74 7.24 -4.52
N PRO A 65 9.62 7.89 -4.17
CA PRO A 65 9.29 9.24 -4.62
C PRO A 65 9.98 10.34 -3.80
N VAL A 66 11.27 10.15 -3.52
CA VAL A 66 12.10 11.03 -2.67
C VAL A 66 12.92 12.03 -3.49
N GLY A 67 13.36 13.12 -2.84
CA GLY A 67 14.20 14.15 -3.46
C GLY A 67 13.58 14.70 -4.74
N ASP A 68 14.30 14.62 -5.86
CA ASP A 68 13.83 15.10 -7.17
C ASP A 68 12.53 14.43 -7.65
N LEU A 69 12.22 13.22 -7.17
CA LEU A 69 10.98 12.51 -7.51
C LEU A 69 9.78 12.97 -6.69
N ARG A 70 10.00 13.77 -5.63
CA ARG A 70 8.90 14.38 -4.87
C ARG A 70 8.06 15.27 -5.78
N PHE A 71 6.74 15.12 -5.66
CA PHE A 71 5.73 15.77 -6.52
C PHE A 71 5.77 15.41 -8.01
N ARG A 72 6.55 14.40 -8.42
CA ARG A 72 6.56 13.91 -9.80
C ARG A 72 5.70 12.66 -9.94
N PRO A 73 5.18 12.37 -11.15
CA PRO A 73 4.55 11.09 -11.44
C PRO A 73 5.45 9.93 -11.02
N PRO A 74 4.89 8.86 -10.44
CA PRO A 74 5.69 7.73 -10.01
C PRO A 74 6.35 7.06 -11.20
N ARG A 75 7.52 6.47 -10.97
CA ARG A 75 8.25 5.71 -11.97
C ARG A 75 8.17 4.24 -11.63
N ALA A 76 7.93 3.41 -12.65
CA ALA A 76 8.07 1.97 -12.50
C ALA A 76 9.45 1.66 -11.93
N LEU A 77 9.51 0.65 -11.06
CA LEU A 77 10.74 0.28 -10.37
C LEU A 77 11.86 -0.02 -11.38
N THR A 78 12.94 0.77 -11.33
CA THR A 78 14.09 0.64 -12.23
C THR A 78 15.21 -0.18 -11.61
N THR A 79 15.20 -0.31 -10.28
CA THR A 79 16.22 -1.05 -9.53
C THR A 79 15.91 -2.54 -9.55
N THR A 80 16.89 -3.34 -9.96
CA THR A 80 16.85 -4.81 -9.87
C THR A 80 17.86 -5.31 -8.85
N TRP A 81 17.59 -6.45 -8.22
CA TRP A 81 18.46 -7.10 -7.24
C TRP A 81 18.69 -8.57 -7.58
N ASN A 82 19.90 -9.05 -7.27
CA ASN A 82 20.28 -10.46 -7.44
C ASN A 82 20.07 -11.27 -6.15
N GLU A 83 20.24 -10.63 -4.99
CA GLU A 83 20.07 -11.27 -3.69
C GLU A 83 18.59 -11.34 -3.30
N THR A 84 18.16 -12.42 -2.65
CA THR A 84 16.78 -12.58 -2.21
C THR A 84 16.40 -11.50 -1.20
N ARG A 85 15.48 -10.62 -1.61
CA ARG A 85 14.96 -9.56 -0.76
C ARG A 85 13.93 -10.12 0.22
N ASN A 86 14.01 -9.68 1.48
CA ASN A 86 13.02 -10.04 2.48
C ASN A 86 11.69 -9.32 2.22
N ALA A 87 10.60 -10.07 2.14
CA ALA A 87 9.22 -9.60 1.97
C ALA A 87 8.32 -10.24 3.04
N THR A 88 8.82 -10.39 4.28
CA THR A 88 8.06 -10.89 5.43
C THR A 88 7.60 -9.78 6.38
N GLU A 89 8.00 -8.53 6.11
CA GLU A 89 7.68 -7.36 6.93
C GLU A 89 6.94 -6.31 6.09
N TYR A 90 5.99 -5.62 6.72
CA TYR A 90 5.28 -4.53 6.08
C TYR A 90 6.23 -3.41 5.67
N GLY A 91 5.99 -2.83 4.50
CA GLY A 91 6.63 -1.58 4.09
C GLY A 91 6.26 -0.42 5.02
N LYS A 92 7.00 0.68 4.91
CA LYS A 92 6.65 1.93 5.58
C LYS A 92 5.34 2.48 4.99
N VAL A 93 4.50 3.07 5.82
CA VAL A 93 3.35 3.86 5.34
C VAL A 93 3.81 5.25 4.93
N CYS A 94 3.01 5.94 4.12
CA CYS A 94 3.36 7.28 3.65
C CYS A 94 3.29 8.32 4.77
N ILE A 95 4.13 9.36 4.70
CA ILE A 95 4.14 10.49 5.64
C ILE A 95 2.73 11.10 5.77
N GLN A 96 2.26 11.24 7.01
CA GLN A 96 0.92 11.70 7.36
C GLN A 96 0.88 12.17 8.82
N ASN A 97 -0.29 12.56 9.32
CA ASN A 97 -0.42 12.97 10.73
C ASN A 97 -0.13 11.79 11.67
N PRO A 98 0.92 11.88 12.53
CA PRO A 98 1.28 10.78 13.42
C PRO A 98 0.20 10.50 14.47
N PHE A 99 -0.47 11.53 14.99
CA PHE A 99 -1.50 11.37 16.01
C PHE A 99 -2.76 10.69 15.46
N ILE A 100 -3.22 11.10 14.28
CA ILE A 100 -4.38 10.47 13.62
C ILE A 100 -4.05 9.02 13.29
N TYR A 101 -2.89 8.75 12.70
CA TYR A 101 -2.51 7.39 12.35
C TYR A 101 -2.37 6.47 13.58
N GLN A 102 -1.76 6.97 14.66
CA GLN A 102 -1.64 6.23 15.92
C GLN A 102 -3.01 5.92 16.53
N SER A 103 -3.96 6.86 16.49
CA SER A 103 -5.34 6.63 16.98
C SER A 103 -6.10 5.56 16.20
N GLN A 104 -5.63 5.20 15.00
CA GLN A 104 -6.17 4.11 14.18
C GLN A 104 -5.42 2.79 14.38
N GLY A 105 -4.49 2.72 15.36
CA GLY A 105 -3.70 1.53 15.67
C GLY A 105 -2.40 1.41 14.86
N GLY A 106 -2.06 2.42 14.06
CA GLY A 106 -0.81 2.51 13.32
C GLY A 106 0.39 2.83 14.20
N SER A 107 1.60 2.57 13.68
CA SER A 107 2.86 2.91 14.36
C SER A 107 3.50 4.16 13.74
N VAL A 108 3.79 5.16 14.57
CA VAL A 108 4.38 6.44 14.13
C VAL A 108 5.80 6.26 13.59
N ASP A 109 6.58 5.33 14.14
CA ASP A 109 7.95 5.02 13.69
C ASP A 109 7.98 4.29 12.34
N ASN A 110 6.81 4.04 11.74
CA ASN A 110 6.66 3.30 10.50
C ASN A 110 6.28 4.17 9.29
N MET A 111 6.63 5.47 9.31
CA MET A 111 6.36 6.40 8.20
C MET A 111 7.62 6.71 7.39
N SER A 112 7.45 6.86 6.07
CA SER A 112 8.52 7.27 5.14
C SER A 112 7.92 7.88 3.87
N GLU A 113 8.70 8.69 3.14
CA GLU A 113 8.36 9.03 1.74
C GLU A 113 8.60 7.84 0.80
N ASP A 114 9.56 6.97 1.14
CA ASP A 114 9.71 5.66 0.49
C ASP A 114 8.64 4.70 1.02
N CYS A 115 7.42 4.89 0.53
CA CYS A 115 6.23 4.15 0.97
C CYS A 115 5.51 3.40 -0.14
N LEU A 116 5.95 3.50 -1.41
CA LEU A 116 5.26 2.94 -2.58
C LEU A 116 5.44 1.42 -2.68
N THR A 117 4.79 0.74 -1.75
CA THR A 117 4.84 -0.70 -1.54
C THR A 117 3.44 -1.30 -1.54
N LEU A 118 3.37 -2.60 -1.81
CA LEU A 118 2.16 -3.41 -1.73
C LEU A 118 2.43 -4.71 -0.98
N ASN A 119 1.34 -5.32 -0.53
CA ASN A 119 1.35 -6.59 0.17
C ASN A 119 0.41 -7.57 -0.54
N ILE A 120 0.72 -8.86 -0.48
CA ILE A 120 -0.01 -9.93 -1.16
C ILE A 120 -0.26 -11.08 -0.18
N TRP A 121 -1.52 -11.52 -0.10
CA TRP A 121 -1.95 -12.75 0.54
C TRP A 121 -2.48 -13.68 -0.54
N ALA A 122 -1.81 -14.81 -0.72
CA ALA A 122 -2.14 -15.82 -1.70
C ALA A 122 -2.53 -17.12 -0.98
N PRO A 123 -3.80 -17.53 -0.97
CA PRO A 123 -4.19 -18.80 -0.36
C PRO A 123 -3.53 -19.98 -1.07
N GLY A 124 -3.32 -21.06 -0.32
CA GLY A 124 -2.62 -22.26 -0.74
C GLY A 124 -1.10 -22.11 -0.78
N ASN A 125 -0.41 -23.25 -0.86
CA ASN A 125 1.05 -23.33 -0.97
C ASN A 125 1.61 -23.01 -2.37
N GLY A 126 0.74 -22.68 -3.34
CA GLY A 126 1.13 -22.33 -4.70
C GLY A 126 1.19 -23.51 -5.68
N SER A 127 0.71 -24.69 -5.28
CA SER A 127 0.57 -25.87 -6.18
C SER A 127 -0.77 -25.92 -6.94
N ASP A 128 -1.63 -24.92 -6.76
CA ASP A 128 -2.94 -24.85 -7.40
C ASP A 128 -2.83 -24.81 -8.94
N SER A 129 -3.63 -25.65 -9.60
CA SER A 129 -3.67 -25.72 -11.07
C SER A 129 -4.48 -24.60 -11.73
N GLN A 130 -5.32 -23.90 -10.96
CA GLN A 130 -6.20 -22.85 -11.47
C GLN A 130 -5.86 -21.49 -10.86
N PRO A 131 -5.71 -20.43 -11.68
CA PRO A 131 -5.41 -19.10 -11.18
C PRO A 131 -6.62 -18.50 -10.43
N LYS A 132 -6.36 -17.87 -9.30
CA LYS A 132 -7.39 -17.34 -8.38
C LYS A 132 -7.80 -15.92 -8.75
N ALA A 133 -9.01 -15.52 -8.37
CA ALA A 133 -9.43 -14.13 -8.56
C ALA A 133 -8.57 -13.20 -7.70
N VAL A 134 -8.41 -11.95 -8.13
CA VAL A 134 -7.55 -10.97 -7.46
C VAL A 134 -8.41 -9.83 -6.95
N MET A 135 -8.29 -9.50 -5.67
CA MET A 135 -8.94 -8.36 -5.05
C MET A 135 -7.89 -7.36 -4.57
N VAL A 136 -7.91 -6.15 -5.11
CA VAL A 136 -6.92 -5.11 -4.85
C VAL A 136 -7.54 -3.98 -4.04
N TRP A 137 -7.08 -3.84 -2.80
CA TRP A 137 -7.53 -2.88 -1.82
C TRP A 137 -6.83 -1.53 -1.94
N ILE A 138 -7.63 -0.47 -2.02
CA ILE A 138 -7.18 0.93 -1.90
C ILE A 138 -7.77 1.49 -0.61
N HIS A 139 -6.90 1.85 0.34
CA HIS A 139 -7.34 2.32 1.65
C HIS A 139 -7.97 3.73 1.61
N GLY A 140 -8.85 3.99 2.58
CA GLY A 140 -9.47 5.30 2.82
C GLY A 140 -8.56 6.27 3.58
N GLY A 141 -9.18 7.28 4.20
CA GLY A 141 -8.50 8.30 5.00
C GLY A 141 -8.42 9.70 4.37
N GLY A 142 -9.44 10.04 3.57
CA GLY A 142 -9.61 11.39 3.00
C GLY A 142 -8.48 11.84 2.08
N PHE A 143 -7.65 10.92 1.56
CA PHE A 143 -6.38 11.20 0.89
C PHE A 143 -5.31 11.86 1.78
N GLN A 144 -5.52 11.95 3.09
CA GLN A 144 -4.65 12.64 4.05
C GLN A 144 -3.88 11.68 4.95
N PHE A 145 -4.49 10.54 5.29
CA PHE A 145 -3.95 9.51 6.19
C PHE A 145 -4.38 8.11 5.72
N GLY A 146 -3.90 7.08 6.40
CA GLY A 146 -4.14 5.67 6.10
C GLY A 146 -2.88 4.95 5.61
N GLY A 147 -3.00 3.65 5.39
CA GLY A 147 -1.91 2.83 4.88
C GLY A 147 -2.30 1.37 4.90
N THR A 148 -1.41 0.49 4.44
CA THR A 148 -1.64 -0.95 4.36
C THR A 148 -0.64 -1.70 5.23
N ASP A 149 -0.64 -1.39 6.52
CA ASP A 149 0.08 -2.16 7.54
C ASP A 149 -0.83 -3.28 8.09
N LYS A 150 -0.54 -3.75 9.32
CA LYS A 150 -1.32 -4.78 10.02
C LYS A 150 -2.83 -4.48 10.16
N THR A 151 -3.26 -3.23 9.95
CA THR A 151 -4.68 -2.85 10.02
C THR A 151 -5.54 -3.50 8.94
N TYR A 152 -4.95 -3.86 7.79
CA TYR A 152 -5.62 -4.55 6.69
C TYR A 152 -5.01 -5.92 6.43
N ASP A 153 -5.22 -6.83 7.38
CA ASP A 153 -4.82 -8.23 7.23
C ASP A 153 -5.73 -8.96 6.22
N GLY A 154 -5.13 -9.39 5.11
CA GLY A 154 -5.79 -10.11 4.04
C GLY A 154 -6.12 -11.58 4.33
N THR A 155 -5.67 -12.12 5.46
CA THR A 155 -5.70 -13.57 5.74
C THR A 155 -7.11 -14.15 5.66
N ALA A 156 -8.08 -13.53 6.34
CA ALA A 156 -9.46 -14.02 6.33
C ALA A 156 -10.08 -13.95 4.92
N LEU A 157 -9.94 -12.81 4.23
CA LEU A 157 -10.52 -12.65 2.89
C LEU A 157 -9.86 -13.60 1.88
N GLY A 158 -8.53 -13.72 1.92
CA GLY A 158 -7.77 -14.56 1.00
C GLY A 158 -8.09 -16.05 1.18
N VAL A 159 -8.03 -16.55 2.42
CA VAL A 159 -8.28 -17.98 2.70
C VAL A 159 -9.76 -18.34 2.59
N MET A 160 -10.65 -17.55 3.19
CA MET A 160 -12.08 -17.89 3.20
C MET A 160 -12.73 -17.69 1.82
N GLY A 161 -12.35 -16.61 1.13
CA GLY A 161 -12.84 -16.25 -0.20
C GLY A 161 -12.14 -16.98 -1.34
N ASP A 162 -11.03 -17.67 -1.08
CA ASP A 162 -10.17 -18.30 -2.08
C ASP A 162 -9.73 -17.33 -3.19
N VAL A 163 -9.20 -16.17 -2.78
CA VAL A 163 -8.78 -15.08 -3.66
C VAL A 163 -7.37 -14.59 -3.31
N ILE A 164 -6.64 -14.09 -4.29
CA ILE A 164 -5.44 -13.30 -4.02
C ILE A 164 -5.90 -11.93 -3.51
N PHE A 165 -5.53 -11.58 -2.28
CA PHE A 165 -5.74 -10.24 -1.75
C PHE A 165 -4.46 -9.42 -1.89
N VAL A 166 -4.58 -8.22 -2.44
CA VAL A 166 -3.49 -7.26 -2.58
C VAL A 166 -3.89 -5.98 -1.87
N SER A 167 -3.00 -5.40 -1.07
CA SER A 167 -3.19 -4.06 -0.50
C SER A 167 -2.00 -3.17 -0.89
N MET A 168 -2.26 -1.89 -1.19
CA MET A 168 -1.22 -0.95 -1.62
C MET A 168 -1.23 0.35 -0.82
N ASN A 169 -0.03 0.88 -0.57
CA ASN A 169 0.15 2.27 -0.16
C ASN A 169 0.19 3.18 -1.39
N TYR A 170 -0.21 4.45 -1.24
CA TYR A 170 -0.08 5.51 -2.25
C TYR A 170 0.22 6.84 -1.55
N ARG A 171 0.87 7.81 -2.23
CA ARG A 171 1.19 9.10 -1.59
C ARG A 171 -0.06 9.84 -1.14
N LEU A 172 0.04 10.46 0.04
CA LEU A 172 -1.04 11.17 0.72
C LEU A 172 -0.73 12.66 0.81
N ASN A 173 -1.73 13.46 1.20
CA ASN A 173 -1.63 14.88 1.53
C ASN A 173 -0.79 15.68 0.50
N VAL A 174 0.08 16.58 0.95
CA VAL A 174 0.95 17.40 0.10
C VAL A 174 1.82 16.56 -0.84
N PHE A 175 2.27 15.37 -0.42
CA PHE A 175 3.11 14.51 -1.25
C PHE A 175 2.35 13.88 -2.42
N GLY A 176 1.06 13.57 -2.23
CA GLY A 176 0.21 12.93 -3.22
C GLY A 176 -0.61 13.91 -4.05
N PHE A 177 -0.94 15.09 -3.52
CA PHE A 177 -2.02 15.91 -4.05
C PHE A 177 -1.70 17.41 -4.16
N LEU A 178 -0.47 17.86 -3.85
CA LEU A 178 -0.06 19.22 -4.19
C LEU A 178 -0.19 19.45 -5.70
N SER A 179 -0.84 20.54 -6.08
CA SER A 179 -1.00 20.97 -7.47
C SER A 179 -0.74 22.47 -7.58
N THR A 180 0.07 22.88 -8.55
CA THR A 180 0.35 24.28 -8.84
C THR A 180 -0.60 24.87 -9.89
N GLY A 181 -1.66 24.15 -10.27
CA GLY A 181 -2.62 24.56 -11.31
C GLY A 181 -2.01 24.64 -12.73
N ASN A 182 -0.78 24.14 -12.91
CA ASN A 182 -0.04 24.16 -14.17
C ASN A 182 0.87 22.93 -14.29
N SER A 183 1.71 22.89 -15.32
CA SER A 183 2.58 21.74 -15.60
C SER A 183 3.75 21.54 -14.63
N VAL A 184 4.02 22.48 -13.71
CA VAL A 184 5.15 22.36 -12.76
C VAL A 184 4.90 21.23 -11.75
N VAL A 185 3.72 21.23 -11.12
CA VAL A 185 3.17 20.09 -10.39
C VAL A 185 1.68 19.96 -10.77
N PRO A 186 1.32 19.04 -11.67
CA PRO A 186 -0.06 18.91 -12.14
C PRO A 186 -1.03 18.31 -11.10
N GLY A 187 -0.52 17.79 -9.99
CA GLY A 187 -1.30 17.13 -8.95
C GLY A 187 -1.60 15.65 -9.22
N ASN A 188 -2.41 15.05 -8.34
CA ASN A 188 -2.89 13.66 -8.45
C ASN A 188 -1.81 12.58 -8.44
N MET A 189 -0.66 12.86 -7.85
CA MET A 189 0.43 11.89 -7.71
C MET A 189 0.00 10.62 -6.98
N GLY A 190 -0.81 10.73 -5.91
CA GLY A 190 -1.37 9.58 -5.22
C GLY A 190 -2.29 8.71 -6.09
N LEU A 191 -3.04 9.30 -7.02
CA LEU A 191 -3.87 8.56 -7.98
C LEU A 191 -3.01 7.89 -9.07
N LEU A 192 -1.91 8.53 -9.47
CA LEU A 192 -0.94 7.95 -10.39
C LEU A 192 -0.16 6.80 -9.75
N ASP A 193 0.10 6.85 -8.44
CA ASP A 193 0.70 5.76 -7.66
C ASP A 193 -0.20 4.53 -7.71
N GLN A 194 -1.49 4.71 -7.40
CA GLN A 194 -2.50 3.64 -7.51
C GLN A 194 -2.55 3.05 -8.92
N LYS A 195 -2.55 3.89 -9.96
CA LYS A 195 -2.52 3.41 -11.35
C LYS A 195 -1.28 2.55 -11.61
N LEU A 196 -0.09 3.00 -11.19
CA LEU A 196 1.14 2.26 -11.39
C LEU A 196 1.13 0.93 -10.62
N ALA A 197 0.61 0.91 -9.39
CA ALA A 197 0.43 -0.32 -8.62
C ALA A 197 -0.54 -1.29 -9.32
N LEU A 198 -1.63 -0.81 -9.92
CA LEU A 198 -2.56 -1.64 -10.69
C LEU A 198 -1.90 -2.24 -11.94
N HIS A 199 -1.04 -1.48 -12.63
CA HIS A 199 -0.19 -2.01 -13.70
C HIS A 199 0.73 -3.12 -13.17
N TRP A 200 1.43 -2.85 -12.06
CA TRP A 200 2.30 -3.84 -11.43
C TRP A 200 1.55 -5.13 -11.10
N VAL A 201 0.36 -5.02 -10.50
CA VAL A 201 -0.48 -6.19 -10.19
C VAL A 201 -0.84 -6.94 -11.47
N LYS A 202 -1.35 -6.25 -12.49
CA LYS A 202 -1.72 -6.87 -13.78
C LYS A 202 -0.57 -7.65 -14.41
N GLU A 203 0.65 -7.13 -14.32
CA GLU A 203 1.85 -7.74 -14.91
C GLU A 203 2.46 -8.88 -14.08
N ASN A 204 2.24 -8.88 -12.77
CA ASN A 204 2.98 -9.76 -11.85
C ASN A 204 2.13 -10.79 -11.10
N ILE A 205 0.81 -10.58 -10.96
CA ILE A 205 -0.02 -11.36 -10.04
C ILE A 205 -0.11 -12.85 -10.41
N ALA A 206 0.09 -13.19 -11.69
CA ALA A 206 0.18 -14.58 -12.16
C ALA A 206 1.27 -15.38 -11.44
N ARG A 207 2.38 -14.74 -11.06
CA ARG A 207 3.50 -15.36 -10.32
C ARG A 207 3.10 -15.79 -8.92
N PHE A 208 2.07 -15.14 -8.38
CA PHE A 208 1.52 -15.42 -7.05
C PHE A 208 0.33 -16.39 -7.10
N GLY A 209 -0.07 -16.86 -8.29
CA GLY A 209 -1.23 -17.72 -8.51
C GLY A 209 -2.53 -16.95 -8.80
N GLY A 210 -2.45 -15.65 -9.09
CA GLY A 210 -3.61 -14.84 -9.45
C GLY A 210 -3.91 -14.80 -10.95
N ASP A 211 -5.16 -14.59 -11.30
CA ASP A 211 -5.61 -14.40 -12.67
C ASP A 211 -5.61 -12.90 -13.03
N PRO A 212 -4.71 -12.44 -13.92
CA PRO A 212 -4.65 -11.03 -14.32
C PRO A 212 -5.91 -10.58 -15.07
N GLU A 213 -6.75 -11.49 -15.56
CA GLU A 213 -8.03 -11.18 -16.22
C GLU A 213 -9.23 -11.19 -15.26
N ARG A 214 -9.01 -11.42 -13.95
CA ARG A 214 -10.05 -11.39 -12.91
C ARG A 214 -9.64 -10.53 -11.72
N ILE A 215 -9.27 -9.30 -11.99
CA ILE A 215 -8.94 -8.27 -11.01
C ILE A 215 -10.19 -7.47 -10.65
N THR A 216 -10.47 -7.37 -9.35
CA THR A 216 -11.46 -6.50 -8.74
C THR A 216 -10.75 -5.47 -7.90
N ILE A 217 -10.93 -4.18 -8.19
CA ILE A 217 -10.46 -3.13 -7.28
C ILE A 217 -11.56 -2.80 -6.28
N PHE A 218 -11.18 -2.56 -5.03
CA PHE A 218 -12.14 -2.17 -4.00
C PHE A 218 -11.51 -1.26 -2.95
N GLY A 219 -12.35 -0.46 -2.31
CA GLY A 219 -11.92 0.51 -1.32
C GLY A 219 -13.08 1.04 -0.49
N GLU A 220 -12.73 1.68 0.61
CA GLU A 220 -13.68 2.33 1.53
C GLU A 220 -13.37 3.82 1.66
N SER A 221 -14.40 4.67 1.84
CA SER A 221 -14.26 6.12 2.00
C SER A 221 -13.48 6.76 0.83
N ALA A 222 -12.34 7.42 1.09
CA ALA A 222 -11.45 7.91 0.03
C ALA A 222 -10.91 6.82 -0.89
N GLY A 223 -10.78 5.59 -0.41
CA GLY A 223 -10.47 4.43 -1.22
C GLY A 223 -11.62 4.05 -2.16
N ALA A 224 -12.87 4.17 -1.70
CA ALA A 224 -14.05 3.98 -2.55
C ALA A 224 -14.13 5.05 -3.64
N THR A 225 -13.88 6.31 -3.28
CA THR A 225 -13.73 7.40 -4.24
C THR A 225 -12.59 7.09 -5.23
N ALA A 226 -11.43 6.67 -4.74
CA ALA A 226 -10.28 6.33 -5.57
C ALA A 226 -10.61 5.24 -6.59
N VAL A 227 -11.22 4.12 -6.18
CA VAL A 227 -11.57 3.05 -7.14
C VAL A 227 -12.59 3.52 -8.18
N THR A 228 -13.50 4.43 -7.82
CA THR A 228 -14.38 5.06 -8.83
C THR A 228 -13.59 5.97 -9.78
N ILE A 229 -12.66 6.80 -9.30
CA ILE A 229 -11.76 7.60 -10.15
C ILE A 229 -10.99 6.70 -11.12
N GLN A 230 -10.40 5.61 -10.61
CA GLN A 230 -9.65 4.67 -11.44
C GLN A 230 -10.53 4.03 -12.52
N ALA A 231 -11.79 3.71 -12.20
CA ALA A 231 -12.75 3.12 -13.14
C ALA A 231 -13.16 4.07 -14.28
N PHE A 232 -13.28 5.36 -13.99
CA PHE A 232 -13.64 6.38 -14.98
C PHE A 232 -12.44 6.90 -15.80
N SER A 233 -11.20 6.64 -15.37
CA SER A 233 -10.01 7.02 -16.11
C SER A 233 -9.83 6.15 -17.36
N PRO A 234 -9.89 6.72 -18.59
CA PRO A 234 -9.75 5.94 -19.82
C PRO A 234 -8.37 5.30 -19.96
N GLN A 235 -7.37 5.84 -19.25
CA GLN A 235 -6.00 5.33 -19.25
C GLN A 235 -5.85 3.99 -18.51
N ASN A 236 -6.90 3.54 -17.79
CA ASN A 236 -6.88 2.32 -17.00
C ASN A 236 -7.64 1.16 -17.68
N LYS A 237 -8.08 1.35 -18.93
CA LYS A 237 -8.80 0.33 -19.68
C LYS A 237 -8.00 -0.97 -19.75
N GLY A 238 -8.59 -2.06 -19.27
CA GLY A 238 -8.00 -3.40 -19.27
C GLY A 238 -7.18 -3.78 -18.03
N LEU A 239 -6.99 -2.85 -17.07
CA LEU A 239 -6.24 -3.14 -15.83
C LEU A 239 -7.05 -3.95 -14.81
N PHE A 240 -8.37 -3.78 -14.77
CA PHE A 240 -9.27 -4.50 -13.88
C PHE A 240 -10.66 -4.62 -14.50
N GLN A 241 -11.46 -5.55 -13.99
CA GLN A 241 -12.75 -5.93 -14.57
C GLN A 241 -13.94 -5.55 -13.67
N ARG A 242 -13.71 -5.37 -12.36
CA ARG A 242 -14.77 -5.12 -11.38
C ARG A 242 -14.34 -4.07 -10.35
N VAL A 243 -15.33 -3.39 -9.78
CA VAL A 243 -15.16 -2.31 -8.80
C VAL A 243 -16.14 -2.51 -7.66
N ILE A 244 -15.67 -2.38 -6.42
CA ILE A 244 -16.53 -2.31 -5.22
C ILE A 244 -16.18 -1.02 -4.47
N ALA A 245 -17.15 -0.11 -4.37
CA ALA A 245 -16.99 1.18 -3.69
C ALA A 245 -17.82 1.20 -2.40
N GLN A 246 -17.16 1.18 -1.25
CA GLN A 246 -17.80 1.17 0.07
C GLN A 246 -17.82 2.59 0.66
N SER A 247 -19.00 3.19 0.82
CA SER A 247 -19.15 4.48 1.50
C SER A 247 -18.32 5.64 0.90
N GLY A 248 -18.14 5.68 -0.42
CA GLY A 248 -17.49 6.77 -1.14
C GLY A 248 -17.79 6.75 -2.64
N SER A 249 -17.60 7.89 -3.31
CA SER A 249 -17.97 8.08 -4.72
C SER A 249 -17.25 9.30 -5.30
N LEU A 250 -16.90 9.24 -6.59
CA LEU A 250 -16.42 10.37 -7.40
C LEU A 250 -17.30 11.62 -7.30
N LEU A 251 -18.59 11.45 -7.04
CA LEU A 251 -19.56 12.57 -7.00
C LEU A 251 -19.60 13.29 -5.65
N ALA A 252 -18.84 12.85 -4.66
CA ALA A 252 -18.84 13.51 -3.36
C ALA A 252 -18.18 14.89 -3.43
N SER A 253 -18.77 15.88 -2.77
CA SER A 253 -18.37 17.30 -2.89
C SER A 253 -16.96 17.61 -2.40
N TRP A 254 -16.38 16.75 -1.56
CA TRP A 254 -15.04 16.90 -0.99
C TRP A 254 -13.93 16.31 -1.88
N VAL A 255 -14.27 15.69 -3.01
CA VAL A 255 -13.32 14.95 -3.86
C VAL A 255 -12.53 15.88 -4.78
N PHE A 256 -13.15 16.94 -5.27
CA PHE A 256 -12.53 17.89 -6.18
C PHE A 256 -12.19 19.17 -5.43
N ASN A 257 -10.89 19.50 -5.40
CA ASN A 257 -10.48 20.84 -5.07
C ASN A 257 -10.76 21.75 -6.27
N MET A 258 -11.80 22.57 -6.16
CA MET A 258 -12.18 23.54 -7.18
C MET A 258 -11.58 24.93 -6.92
N GLU A 259 -10.85 25.09 -5.82
CA GLU A 259 -10.20 26.36 -5.45
C GLU A 259 -8.82 26.49 -6.08
N ASP A 260 -8.36 27.74 -6.24
CA ASP A 260 -6.99 28.00 -6.63
C ASP A 260 -6.05 27.68 -5.46
N THR A 261 -5.24 26.63 -5.62
CA THR A 261 -4.28 26.16 -4.62
C THR A 261 -3.01 27.01 -4.56
N VAL A 262 -2.76 27.87 -5.55
CA VAL A 262 -1.52 28.65 -5.67
C VAL A 262 -1.27 29.57 -4.46
N PRO A 263 -2.24 30.32 -3.92
CA PRO A 263 -2.04 31.14 -2.72
C PRO A 263 -1.62 30.32 -1.50
N SER A 264 -2.23 29.17 -1.29
CA SER A 264 -1.91 28.25 -0.18
C SER A 264 -0.49 27.71 -0.30
N ILE A 265 -0.07 27.32 -1.51
CA ILE A 265 1.30 26.85 -1.77
C ILE A 265 2.32 27.97 -1.56
N LYS A 266 2.04 29.20 -2.03
CA LYS A 266 2.92 30.35 -1.78
C LYS A 266 3.05 30.67 -0.29
N SER A 267 1.93 30.64 0.44
CA SER A 267 1.94 30.84 1.90
C SER A 267 2.75 29.74 2.61
N MET A 268 2.60 28.48 2.20
CA MET A 268 3.37 27.36 2.75
C MET A 268 4.87 27.54 2.44
N GLY A 269 5.21 27.91 1.21
CA GLY A 269 6.58 28.22 0.81
C GLY A 269 7.19 29.35 1.64
N GLN A 270 6.46 30.43 1.92
CA GLN A 270 6.93 31.52 2.78
C GLN A 270 7.22 31.05 4.22
N GLN A 271 6.34 30.24 4.81
CA GLN A 271 6.53 29.69 6.15
C GLN A 271 7.78 28.80 6.26
N LEU A 272 8.09 28.09 5.18
CA LEU A 272 9.23 27.17 5.07
C LEU A 272 10.51 27.83 4.54
N GLY A 273 10.53 29.16 4.40
CA GLY A 273 11.69 29.88 3.87
C GLY A 273 11.90 29.73 2.35
N CYS A 274 11.02 29.05 1.64
CA CYS A 274 10.98 28.91 0.18
C CYS A 274 10.28 30.10 -0.51
N SER A 275 10.64 31.33 -0.12
CA SER A 275 10.06 32.55 -0.73
C SER A 275 10.65 32.77 -2.12
N ASN A 276 9.88 32.43 -3.16
CA ASN A 276 10.29 32.64 -4.55
C ASN A 276 9.14 33.16 -5.41
N ASP A 277 9.43 34.09 -6.32
CA ASP A 277 8.45 34.62 -7.27
C ASP A 277 8.08 33.57 -8.34
N SER A 278 9.04 32.68 -8.66
CA SER A 278 8.85 31.59 -9.62
C SER A 278 8.30 30.35 -8.94
N MET A 279 7.20 29.80 -9.48
CA MET A 279 6.63 28.55 -9.01
C MET A 279 7.61 27.37 -9.16
N VAL A 280 8.44 27.37 -10.20
CA VAL A 280 9.45 26.31 -10.42
C VAL A 280 10.46 26.29 -9.28
N ASN A 281 10.99 27.46 -8.93
CA ASN A 281 11.99 27.58 -7.87
C ASN A 281 11.39 27.34 -6.48
N LEU A 282 10.14 27.75 -6.27
CA LEU A 282 9.40 27.43 -5.04
C LEU A 282 9.29 25.91 -4.88
N VAL A 283 8.81 25.20 -5.90
CA VAL A 283 8.67 23.74 -5.87
C VAL A 283 10.02 23.06 -5.66
N GLU A 284 11.08 23.54 -6.32
CA GLU A 284 12.43 22.98 -6.16
C GLU A 284 12.93 23.14 -4.72
N CYS A 285 12.69 24.30 -4.10
CA CYS A 285 12.98 24.49 -2.69
C CYS A 285 12.18 23.53 -1.80
N LEU A 286 10.87 23.35 -2.04
CA LEU A 286 10.03 22.42 -1.29
C LEU A 286 10.49 20.95 -1.42
N ARG A 287 11.10 20.56 -2.55
CA ARG A 287 11.69 19.21 -2.71
C ARG A 287 12.89 18.98 -1.79
N GLY A 288 13.64 20.03 -1.47
CA GLY A 288 14.81 19.97 -0.62
C GLY A 288 14.52 19.91 0.88
N LEU A 289 13.27 20.13 1.31
CA LEU A 289 12.89 20.15 2.72
C LEU A 289 12.75 18.75 3.31
N ASP A 290 12.86 18.66 4.64
CA ASP A 290 12.48 17.46 5.37
C ASP A 290 10.98 17.16 5.18
N ALA A 291 10.64 15.88 5.05
CA ALA A 291 9.26 15.48 4.78
C ALA A 291 8.32 15.80 5.96
N THR A 292 8.79 15.68 7.20
CA THR A 292 8.00 15.97 8.39
C THR A 292 7.77 17.47 8.52
N GLU A 293 8.79 18.29 8.25
CA GLU A 293 8.69 19.75 8.23
C GLU A 293 7.70 20.22 7.16
N LEU A 294 7.84 19.71 5.94
CA LEU A 294 6.94 20.02 4.82
C LEU A 294 5.49 19.63 5.13
N TYR A 295 5.28 18.45 5.71
CA TYR A 295 3.95 18.02 6.14
C TYR A 295 3.36 18.95 7.22
N ALA A 296 4.15 19.33 8.22
CA ALA A 296 3.71 20.15 9.34
C ALA A 296 3.28 21.57 8.91
N ALA A 297 3.91 22.13 7.87
CA ALA A 297 3.54 23.42 7.29
C ALA A 297 2.31 23.34 6.35
N CYS A 298 1.90 22.15 5.96
CA CYS A 298 0.72 21.96 5.14
C CYS A 298 -0.55 22.17 5.99
N LYS A 299 -1.26 23.28 5.75
CA LYS A 299 -2.68 23.36 6.12
C LYS A 299 -3.44 22.37 5.25
N ILE A 300 -4.45 21.69 5.78
CA ILE A 300 -5.19 20.66 5.04
C ILE A 300 -5.65 21.28 3.70
N ILE A 301 -5.11 20.76 2.60
CA ILE A 301 -5.45 21.19 1.24
C ILE A 301 -6.76 20.49 0.89
N TYR A 302 -7.89 21.15 1.14
CA TYR A 302 -9.19 20.80 0.56
C TYR A 302 -9.44 21.62 -0.69
#